data_AF-A0A0R3S7V8-F1
#
_entry.id   AF-A0A0R3S7V8-F1
#
_cell.length_a   1.000
_cell.length_b   1.000
_cell.length_c   1.000
_cell.angle_alpha   90.00
_cell.angle_beta   90.00
_cell.angle_gamma   90.00
#
_symmetry.space_group_name_H-M   'P 1'
#
loop_
_entity.id
_entity.type
_entity.pdbx_description
1 polymer ?
#
loop_
_entity_poly.entity_id
_entity_poly.type
_entity_poly.pdbx_seq_one_letter_code
_entity_poly.pdbx_strand_id
1 'polypeptide(L)'
;MRSHGPNAPQKPTSAFMYFLRHQCSQSNDLDSLSFNEKRSYASKIWQSMTREQKQVYYDKVRAEQKAYDVKLAEYKKTDEYKQWLVKHENSRTARGKGGKSTKDTNGDADSIDDEFSSKFRRIEIFTPEFLDYNKQREMQLRNLRKEVTKQEEETASFSAHIDGLSSANAAMTQQIKLAEESLAQEEKLVSKLYQELTANFSSLQLSNLEFSPRSPSKSLVSNNIDSYLSKLVELVNSGHNEALKTKVKECLVAAIQSKSLSLCSV
;
A
#
# COMPACT_ATOMS: atom_id res chain seq x y z
N MET A 1 3.10 34.16 -27.92
CA MET A 1 3.52 34.73 -26.62
C MET A 1 3.85 33.58 -25.67
N ARG A 2 5.01 33.60 -25.01
CA ARG A 2 5.43 32.55 -24.08
C ARG A 2 4.54 32.63 -22.83
N SER A 3 3.65 31.64 -22.64
CA SER A 3 2.65 31.59 -21.56
C SER A 3 3.24 31.14 -20.21
N HIS A 4 4.50 31.46 -19.95
CA HIS A 4 5.20 31.11 -18.71
C HIS A 4 5.95 32.34 -18.20
N GLY A 5 6.07 32.46 -16.88
CA GLY A 5 6.76 33.57 -16.23
C GLY A 5 8.22 33.73 -16.71
N PRO A 6 8.85 34.89 -16.45
CA PRO A 6 10.28 35.06 -16.71
C PRO A 6 11.04 33.91 -16.03
N ASN A 7 11.95 33.27 -16.76
CA ASN A 7 12.78 32.15 -16.29
C ASN A 7 12.07 30.81 -15.99
N ALA A 8 10.81 30.63 -16.38
CA ALA A 8 10.15 29.34 -16.24
C ALA A 8 10.82 28.25 -17.12
N PRO A 9 11.00 27.03 -16.58
CA PRO A 9 11.56 25.93 -17.37
C PRO A 9 10.67 25.66 -18.59
N GLN A 10 11.28 25.29 -19.73
CA GLN A 10 10.55 24.96 -20.95
C GLN A 10 10.14 23.49 -20.93
N LYS A 11 8.89 23.22 -21.30
CA LYS A 11 8.39 21.85 -21.43
C LYS A 11 9.22 21.07 -22.45
N PRO A 12 9.49 19.78 -22.20
CA PRO A 12 10.18 18.94 -23.16
C PRO A 12 9.39 18.87 -24.46
N THR A 13 10.12 18.78 -25.55
CA THR A 13 9.56 18.75 -26.90
C THR A 13 9.00 17.36 -27.20
N SER A 14 7.98 17.24 -28.07
CA SER A 14 7.39 15.94 -28.43
C SER A 14 8.42 15.01 -29.10
N ALA A 15 8.26 13.69 -28.95
CA ALA A 15 9.16 12.68 -29.54
C ALA A 15 9.29 12.84 -31.07
N PHE A 16 8.20 13.19 -31.74
CA PHE A 16 8.20 13.49 -33.18
C PHE A 16 9.02 14.74 -33.51
N MET A 17 8.99 15.77 -32.66
CA MET A 17 9.76 17.00 -32.90
C MET A 17 11.26 16.78 -32.62
N TYR A 18 11.61 15.89 -31.68
CA TYR A 18 13.00 15.40 -31.54
C TYR A 18 13.48 14.70 -32.80
N PHE A 19 12.66 13.83 -33.36
CA PHE A 19 12.94 13.17 -34.62
C PHE A 19 13.06 14.16 -35.78
N LEU A 20 12.13 15.11 -35.90
CA LEU A 20 12.16 16.16 -36.92
C LEU A 20 13.45 16.98 -36.85
N ARG A 21 13.85 17.40 -35.63
CA ARG A 21 15.10 18.15 -35.42
C ARG A 21 16.33 17.31 -35.76
N HIS A 22 16.33 16.03 -35.39
CA HIS A 22 17.40 15.09 -35.72
C HIS A 22 17.52 14.89 -37.23
N GLN A 23 16.40 14.74 -37.95
CA GLN A 23 16.37 14.63 -39.42
C GLN A 23 16.88 15.89 -40.12
N CYS A 24 16.47 17.07 -39.65
CA CYS A 24 16.99 18.35 -40.18
C CYS A 24 18.49 18.48 -39.93
N SER A 25 19.00 18.04 -38.78
CA SER A 25 20.43 18.06 -38.45
C SER A 25 21.27 17.06 -39.25
N GLN A 26 20.66 15.99 -39.76
CA GLN A 26 21.36 14.93 -40.53
C GLN A 26 21.41 15.22 -42.03
N SER A 27 20.54 16.11 -42.53
CA SER A 27 20.45 16.41 -43.97
C SER A 27 20.34 17.91 -44.20
N ASN A 28 21.41 18.50 -44.73
CA ASN A 28 21.46 19.92 -45.09
C ASN A 28 20.36 20.29 -46.10
N ASP A 29 20.00 19.36 -47.00
CA ASP A 29 18.94 19.55 -47.98
C ASP A 29 17.57 19.71 -47.30
N LEU A 30 17.25 18.89 -46.30
CA LEU A 30 16.01 19.06 -45.55
C LEU A 30 16.05 20.33 -44.72
N ASP A 31 17.19 20.73 -44.17
CA ASP A 31 17.28 21.94 -43.37
C ASP A 31 17.03 23.24 -44.16
N SER A 32 17.23 23.22 -45.48
CA SER A 32 16.92 24.34 -46.36
C SER A 32 15.44 24.45 -46.76
N LEU A 33 14.64 23.38 -46.57
CA LEU A 33 13.23 23.34 -46.96
C LEU A 33 12.30 24.10 -46.02
N SER A 34 11.12 24.44 -46.52
CA SER A 34 10.08 25.08 -45.70
C SER A 34 9.64 24.16 -44.55
N PHE A 35 9.25 24.75 -43.42
CA PHE A 35 8.82 24.01 -42.23
C PHE A 35 7.71 22.99 -42.53
N ASN A 36 6.79 23.31 -43.44
CA ASN A 36 5.71 22.41 -43.84
C ASN A 36 6.23 21.20 -44.62
N GLU A 37 7.23 21.39 -45.48
CA GLU A 37 7.86 20.33 -46.28
C GLU A 37 8.70 19.40 -45.38
N LYS A 38 9.50 19.98 -44.49
CA LYS A 38 10.24 19.25 -43.43
C LYS A 38 9.30 18.37 -42.61
N ARG A 39 8.19 18.94 -42.14
CA ARG A 39 7.19 18.25 -41.32
C ARG A 39 6.51 17.11 -42.10
N SER A 40 6.15 17.35 -43.35
CA SER A 40 5.52 16.34 -44.22
C SER A 40 6.45 15.15 -44.47
N TYR A 41 7.71 15.42 -44.85
CA TYR A 41 8.73 14.40 -45.06
C TYR A 41 8.99 13.58 -43.79
N ALA A 42 9.26 14.26 -42.66
CA ALA A 42 9.47 13.58 -41.39
C ALA A 42 8.24 12.81 -40.90
N SER A 43 7.02 13.28 -41.19
CA SER A 43 5.79 12.54 -40.85
C SER A 43 5.73 11.20 -41.56
N LYS A 44 6.12 11.13 -42.84
CA LYS A 44 6.15 9.87 -43.61
C LYS A 44 7.14 8.89 -43.00
N ILE A 45 8.37 9.32 -42.70
CA ILE A 45 9.38 8.46 -42.09
C ILE A 45 8.96 8.03 -40.69
N TRP A 46 8.40 8.96 -39.91
CA TRP A 46 7.91 8.64 -38.57
C TRP A 46 6.79 7.60 -38.63
N GLN A 47 5.88 7.65 -39.60
CA GLN A 47 4.85 6.62 -39.74
C GLN A 47 5.44 5.25 -40.11
N SER A 48 6.46 5.20 -40.97
CA SER A 48 7.13 3.95 -41.37
C SER A 48 8.12 3.38 -40.35
N MET A 49 8.48 4.13 -39.30
CA MET A 49 9.37 3.64 -38.24
C MET A 49 8.70 2.58 -37.36
N THR A 50 9.47 1.56 -36.97
CA THR A 50 9.02 0.51 -36.06
C THR A 50 8.84 1.04 -34.64
N ARG A 51 8.18 0.25 -33.78
CA ARG A 51 7.94 0.62 -32.38
C ARG A 51 9.25 0.84 -31.62
N GLU A 52 10.25 0.02 -31.90
CA GLU A 52 11.58 0.05 -31.28
C GLU A 52 12.36 1.31 -31.68
N GLN A 53 12.26 1.72 -32.95
CA GLN A 53 12.91 2.94 -33.45
C GLN A 53 12.28 4.21 -32.84
N LYS A 54 10.95 4.22 -32.68
CA LYS A 54 10.22 5.30 -32.00
C LYS A 54 10.53 5.32 -30.50
N GLN A 55 10.77 4.15 -29.89
CA GLN A 55 11.02 4.00 -28.46
C GLN A 55 12.21 4.84 -27.98
N VAL A 56 13.29 4.90 -28.76
CA VAL A 56 14.47 5.72 -28.44
C VAL A 56 14.11 7.21 -28.27
N TYR A 57 13.19 7.73 -29.08
CA TYR A 57 12.73 9.11 -28.97
C TYR A 57 11.77 9.29 -27.80
N TYR A 58 10.91 8.32 -27.52
CA TYR A 58 10.06 8.34 -26.33
C TYR A 58 10.86 8.30 -25.02
N ASP A 59 11.94 7.52 -24.98
CA ASP A 59 12.81 7.44 -23.80
C ASP A 59 13.58 8.76 -23.58
N LYS A 60 14.03 9.42 -24.66
CA LYS A 60 14.59 10.77 -24.60
C LYS A 60 13.60 11.79 -24.03
N VAL A 61 12.35 11.78 -24.51
CA VAL A 61 11.29 12.65 -23.97
C VAL A 61 11.01 12.34 -22.51
N ARG A 62 11.00 11.07 -22.11
CA ARG A 62 10.79 10.66 -20.72
C ARG A 62 11.91 11.17 -19.81
N ALA A 63 13.16 11.09 -20.26
CA ALA A 63 14.31 11.59 -19.51
C ALA A 63 14.24 13.11 -19.32
N GLU A 64 13.93 13.85 -20.38
CA GLU A 64 13.78 15.31 -20.29
C GLU A 64 12.55 15.75 -19.51
N GLN A 65 11.45 15.00 -19.57
CA GLN A 65 10.27 15.24 -18.73
C GLN A 65 10.63 15.14 -17.25
N LYS A 66 11.40 14.12 -16.85
CA LYS A 66 11.91 14.03 -15.47
C LYS A 66 12.78 15.22 -15.10
N ALA A 67 13.69 15.64 -15.98
CA ALA A 67 14.54 16.81 -15.73
C ALA A 67 13.72 18.12 -15.65
N TYR A 68 12.68 18.26 -16.48
CA TYR A 68 11.74 19.38 -16.43
C TYR A 68 10.95 19.39 -15.13
N ASP A 69 10.47 18.24 -14.65
CA ASP A 69 9.70 18.13 -13.41
C ASP A 69 10.53 18.56 -12.20
N VAL A 70 11.81 18.19 -12.17
CA VAL A 70 12.77 18.64 -11.14
C VAL A 70 12.95 20.16 -11.19
N LYS A 71 13.28 20.71 -12.38
CA LYS A 71 13.45 22.17 -12.56
C LYS A 71 12.18 22.95 -12.26
N LEU A 72 11.01 22.38 -12.56
CA LEU A 72 9.71 22.98 -12.25
C LEU A 72 9.44 22.97 -10.75
N ALA A 73 9.81 21.91 -10.04
CA ALA A 73 9.69 21.83 -8.58
C ALA A 73 10.60 22.85 -7.88
N GLU A 74 11.81 23.08 -8.41
CA GLU A 74 12.72 24.13 -7.93
C GLU A 74 12.18 25.52 -8.24
N TYR A 75 11.75 25.77 -9.49
CA TYR A 75 11.15 27.04 -9.89
C TYR A 75 9.88 27.37 -9.08
N LYS A 76 9.06 26.38 -8.71
CA LYS A 76 7.90 26.62 -7.83
C LYS A 76 8.28 27.11 -6.43
N LYS A 77 9.52 26.88 -5.97
CA LYS A 77 10.01 27.33 -4.66
C LYS A 77 10.62 28.74 -4.71
N THR A 78 10.99 29.25 -5.89
CA THR A 78 11.61 30.56 -6.02
C THR A 78 10.59 31.69 -5.84
N ASP A 79 11.07 32.85 -5.39
CA ASP A 79 10.24 34.03 -5.19
C ASP A 79 9.71 34.61 -6.52
N GLU A 80 10.37 34.30 -7.64
CA GLU A 80 9.94 34.64 -9.00
C GLU A 80 8.59 33.99 -9.34
N TYR A 81 8.36 32.74 -8.94
CA TYR A 81 7.09 32.04 -9.17
C TYR A 81 5.95 32.64 -8.33
N LYS A 82 6.25 33.03 -7.09
CA LYS A 82 5.28 33.72 -6.20
C LYS A 82 4.89 35.09 -6.77
N GLN A 83 5.87 35.87 -7.24
CA GLN A 83 5.63 37.16 -7.88
C GLN A 83 4.81 37.03 -9.17
N TRP A 84 5.05 35.97 -9.96
CA TRP A 84 4.25 35.67 -11.15
C TRP A 84 2.80 35.32 -10.81
N LEU A 85 2.56 34.52 -9.77
CA LEU A 85 1.21 34.18 -9.27
C LEU A 85 0.44 35.44 -8.86
N VAL A 86 1.04 36.30 -8.04
CA VAL A 86 0.41 37.57 -7.59
C VAL A 86 0.06 38.47 -8.78
N LYS A 87 0.96 38.58 -9.77
CA LYS A 87 0.72 39.39 -10.97
C LYS A 87 -0.42 38.84 -11.84
N HIS A 88 -0.50 37.51 -11.97
CA HIS A 88 -1.54 36.84 -12.74
C HIS A 88 -2.90 36.87 -12.03
N GLU A 89 -2.93 36.75 -10.70
CA GLU A 89 -4.13 36.85 -9.87
C GLU A 89 -4.74 38.26 -9.90
N ASN A 90 -3.90 39.30 -9.79
CA ASN A 90 -4.33 40.70 -9.94
C ASN A 90 -4.91 41.01 -11.33
N SER A 91 -4.45 40.33 -12.38
CA SER A 91 -5.04 40.47 -13.73
C SER A 91 -6.43 39.83 -13.86
N ARG A 92 -6.67 38.77 -13.08
CA ARG A 92 -7.87 37.93 -13.16
C ARG A 92 -9.02 38.55 -12.35
N THR A 93 -8.71 39.19 -11.22
CA THR A 93 -9.66 39.97 -10.40
C THR A 93 -10.07 41.29 -11.07
N ALA A 94 -9.22 41.87 -11.93
CA ALA A 94 -9.57 43.06 -12.73
C ALA A 94 -10.58 42.78 -13.86
N ARG A 95 -10.63 41.54 -14.40
CA ARG A 95 -11.57 41.14 -15.48
C ARG A 95 -12.93 40.63 -14.97
N GLY A 96 -13.10 40.42 -13.68
CA GLY A 96 -14.34 39.89 -13.07
C GLY A 96 -15.44 40.94 -12.82
N LYS A 97 -15.19 42.24 -12.99
CA LYS A 97 -16.20 43.31 -12.90
C LYS A 97 -16.81 43.58 -14.28
N GLY A 98 -17.65 42.68 -14.77
CA GLY A 98 -18.31 42.83 -16.07
C GLY A 98 -19.38 41.77 -16.30
N GLY A 99 -20.31 41.61 -15.35
CA GLY A 99 -21.43 40.69 -15.52
C GLY A 99 -22.66 41.09 -14.70
N LYS A 100 -23.70 41.58 -15.38
CA LYS A 100 -25.11 41.64 -14.93
C LYS A 100 -25.99 41.90 -16.18
N SER A 101 -26.56 40.88 -16.85
CA SER A 101 -27.79 40.09 -16.60
C SER A 101 -29.06 40.69 -17.22
N THR A 102 -29.78 39.88 -18.03
CA THR A 102 -31.26 39.69 -18.21
C THR A 102 -31.50 39.20 -19.65
N LYS A 103 -31.89 37.96 -19.96
CA LYS A 103 -33.13 37.19 -19.72
C LYS A 103 -34.41 37.82 -20.31
N ASP A 104 -34.82 37.20 -21.42
CA ASP A 104 -36.15 36.98 -22.04
C ASP A 104 -37.02 38.15 -22.54
N THR A 105 -37.38 38.10 -23.84
CA THR A 105 -38.74 38.32 -24.37
C THR A 105 -38.89 37.67 -25.75
N ASN A 106 -39.89 36.79 -25.91
CA ASN A 106 -40.47 36.39 -27.20
C ASN A 106 -41.13 37.62 -27.87
N GLY A 107 -41.00 37.74 -29.19
CA GLY A 107 -41.72 38.74 -29.99
C GLY A 107 -41.31 38.63 -31.47
N ASP A 108 -42.21 38.05 -32.26
CA ASP A 108 -42.19 37.94 -33.72
C ASP A 108 -42.24 39.34 -34.37
N ALA A 109 -41.23 39.70 -35.17
CA ALA A 109 -41.27 40.80 -36.14
C ALA A 109 -40.00 40.82 -37.02
N ASP A 110 -40.17 40.35 -38.25
CA ASP A 110 -39.72 41.00 -39.49
C ASP A 110 -38.22 41.29 -39.71
N SER A 111 -37.62 40.45 -40.57
CA SER A 111 -36.77 40.80 -41.72
C SER A 111 -35.83 42.02 -41.58
N ILE A 112 -34.56 41.77 -41.20
CA ILE A 112 -33.36 42.46 -41.74
C ILE A 112 -32.00 41.91 -41.23
N ASP A 113 -31.94 40.86 -40.38
CA ASP A 113 -30.65 40.35 -39.83
C ASP A 113 -30.23 38.93 -40.29
N ASP A 114 -30.97 38.29 -41.21
CA ASP A 114 -30.71 36.88 -41.56
C ASP A 114 -29.43 36.66 -42.38
N GLU A 115 -28.76 37.70 -42.88
CA GLU A 115 -27.49 37.52 -43.60
C GLU A 115 -26.29 37.38 -42.64
N PHE A 116 -26.31 38.07 -41.49
CA PHE A 116 -25.22 38.01 -40.51
C PHE A 116 -25.31 36.76 -39.64
N SER A 117 -26.52 36.39 -39.20
CA SER A 117 -26.76 35.16 -38.45
C SER A 117 -26.60 33.89 -39.30
N SER A 118 -26.97 33.90 -40.58
CA SER A 118 -26.74 32.75 -41.48
C SER A 118 -25.27 32.56 -41.85
N LYS A 119 -24.43 33.58 -41.71
CA LYS A 119 -22.97 33.44 -41.84
C LYS A 119 -22.36 32.74 -40.63
N PHE A 120 -22.89 32.98 -39.43
CA PHE A 120 -22.51 32.27 -38.20
C PHE A 120 -22.98 30.81 -38.17
N ARG A 121 -24.19 30.51 -38.67
CA ARG A 121 -24.66 29.12 -38.90
C ARG A 121 -23.84 28.37 -39.95
N ARG A 122 -23.15 29.09 -40.85
CA ARG A 122 -22.22 28.54 -41.84
C ARG A 122 -20.81 28.31 -41.31
N ILE A 123 -20.50 28.74 -40.09
CA ILE A 123 -19.23 28.39 -39.46
C ILE A 123 -19.36 26.91 -39.05
N GLU A 124 -18.53 26.05 -39.62
CA GLU A 124 -18.56 24.59 -39.46
C GLU A 124 -18.52 24.10 -38.00
N ILE A 125 -18.09 24.94 -37.06
CA ILE A 125 -18.05 24.67 -35.61
C ILE A 125 -19.35 25.02 -34.87
N PHE A 126 -20.38 25.52 -35.57
CA PHE A 126 -21.69 25.83 -34.99
C PHE A 126 -22.85 25.18 -35.76
N THR A 127 -22.56 24.10 -36.50
CA THR A 127 -23.63 23.28 -37.07
C THR A 127 -24.39 22.54 -35.97
N PRO A 128 -25.68 22.22 -36.17
CA PRO A 128 -26.46 21.42 -35.22
C PRO A 128 -25.78 20.10 -34.85
N GLU A 129 -25.16 19.43 -35.84
CA GLU A 129 -24.48 18.16 -35.65
C GLU A 129 -23.22 18.30 -34.77
N PHE A 130 -22.44 19.37 -34.96
CA PHE A 130 -21.25 19.63 -34.14
C PHE A 130 -21.64 19.94 -32.69
N LEU A 131 -22.70 20.74 -32.49
CA LEU A 131 -23.20 21.08 -31.16
C LEU A 131 -23.73 19.85 -30.41
N ASP A 132 -24.49 18.98 -31.09
CA ASP A 132 -24.98 17.73 -30.51
C ASP A 132 -23.84 16.75 -30.21
N TYR A 133 -22.87 16.62 -31.11
CA TYR A 133 -21.66 15.83 -30.87
C TYR A 133 -20.89 16.34 -29.64
N ASN A 134 -20.69 17.66 -29.53
CA ASN A 134 -20.01 18.25 -28.39
C ASN A 134 -20.80 18.05 -27.09
N LYS A 135 -22.13 18.18 -27.12
CA LYS A 135 -23.01 17.92 -25.98
C LYS A 135 -22.95 16.45 -25.53
N GLN A 136 -22.98 15.51 -26.47
CA GLN A 136 -22.82 14.08 -26.17
C GLN A 136 -21.44 13.78 -25.58
N ARG A 137 -20.38 14.36 -26.14
CA ARG A 137 -19.02 14.23 -25.62
C ARG A 137 -18.88 14.79 -24.21
N GLU A 138 -19.42 15.98 -23.94
CA GLU A 138 -19.40 16.57 -22.60
C GLU A 138 -20.21 15.73 -21.59
N MET A 139 -21.34 15.17 -22.00
CA MET A 139 -22.11 14.22 -21.19
C MET A 139 -21.32 12.94 -20.89
N GLN A 140 -20.63 12.36 -21.88
CA GLN A 140 -19.75 11.20 -21.68
C GLN A 140 -18.61 11.53 -20.72
N LEU A 141 -17.94 12.67 -20.90
CA LEU A 141 -16.87 13.12 -19.99
C LEU A 141 -17.39 13.32 -18.58
N ARG A 142 -18.59 13.87 -18.40
CA ARG A 142 -19.22 14.01 -17.09
C ARG A 142 -19.49 12.64 -16.46
N ASN A 143 -19.98 11.67 -17.23
CA ASN A 143 -20.24 10.32 -16.71
C ASN A 143 -18.93 9.60 -16.34
N LEU A 144 -17.89 9.72 -17.17
CA LEU A 144 -16.56 9.18 -16.86
C LEU A 144 -15.96 9.80 -15.60
N ARG A 145 -16.07 11.13 -15.43
CA ARG A 145 -15.61 11.81 -14.21
C ARG A 145 -16.32 11.28 -12.96
N LYS A 146 -17.64 11.05 -13.04
CA LYS A 146 -18.42 10.46 -11.94
C LYS A 146 -17.95 9.04 -11.61
N GLU A 147 -17.72 8.22 -12.64
CA GLU A 147 -17.26 6.85 -12.45
C GLU A 147 -15.86 6.80 -11.83
N VAL A 148 -14.95 7.68 -12.27
CA VAL A 148 -13.62 7.81 -11.67
C VAL A 148 -13.72 8.18 -10.19
N THR A 149 -14.51 9.20 -9.83
CA THR A 149 -14.69 9.58 -8.42
C THR A 149 -15.27 8.44 -7.59
N LYS A 150 -16.26 7.72 -8.12
CA LYS A 150 -16.85 6.55 -7.45
C LYS A 150 -15.80 5.45 -7.22
N GLN A 151 -14.99 5.13 -8.23
CA GLN A 151 -13.93 4.12 -8.11
C GLN A 151 -12.82 4.56 -7.16
N GLU A 152 -12.48 5.85 -7.12
CA GLU A 152 -11.54 6.42 -6.14
C GLU A 152 -12.07 6.27 -4.71
N GLU A 153 -13.35 6.54 -4.47
CA GLU A 153 -14.01 6.34 -3.18
C GLU A 153 -14.03 4.86 -2.76
N GLU A 154 -14.37 3.94 -3.68
CA GLU A 154 -14.33 2.48 -3.42
C GLU A 154 -12.90 2.01 -3.10
N THR A 155 -11.90 2.47 -3.85
CA THR A 155 -10.50 2.14 -3.62
C THR A 155 -10.00 2.65 -2.27
N ALA A 156 -10.39 3.87 -1.88
CA ALA A 156 -10.05 4.42 -0.57
C ALA A 156 -10.68 3.61 0.58
N SER A 157 -11.93 3.18 0.40
CA SER A 157 -12.62 2.30 1.36
C SER A 157 -11.93 0.95 1.50
N PHE A 158 -11.58 0.30 0.38
CA PHE A 158 -10.84 -0.96 0.42
C PHE A 158 -9.46 -0.82 1.06
N SER A 159 -8.73 0.25 0.76
CA SER A 159 -7.43 0.54 1.39
C SER A 159 -7.57 0.64 2.91
N ALA A 160 -8.55 1.40 3.40
CA ALA A 160 -8.78 1.54 4.84
C ALA A 160 -9.13 0.20 5.52
N HIS A 161 -9.91 -0.65 4.85
CA HIS A 161 -10.20 -2.00 5.37
C HIS A 161 -8.96 -2.88 5.40
N ILE A 162 -8.12 -2.86 4.35
CA ILE A 162 -6.86 -3.60 4.31
C ILE A 162 -5.93 -3.15 5.44
N ASP A 163 -5.82 -1.84 5.68
CA ASP A 163 -5.01 -1.28 6.76
C ASP A 163 -5.53 -1.72 8.14
N GLY A 164 -6.86 -1.73 8.32
CA GLY A 164 -7.50 -2.23 9.53
C GLY A 164 -7.24 -3.71 9.78
N LEU A 165 -7.38 -4.55 8.75
CA LEU A 165 -7.09 -5.99 8.84
C LEU A 165 -5.61 -6.24 9.11
N SER A 166 -4.72 -5.48 8.48
CA SER A 166 -3.28 -5.58 8.70
C SER A 166 -2.92 -5.26 10.15
N SER A 167 -3.50 -4.19 10.71
CA SER A 167 -3.30 -3.80 12.11
C SER A 167 -3.84 -4.86 13.09
N ALA A 168 -5.04 -5.38 12.84
CA ALA A 168 -5.62 -6.44 13.67
C ALA A 168 -4.79 -7.73 13.63
N ASN A 169 -4.29 -8.10 12.45
CA ASN A 169 -3.43 -9.26 12.29
C ASN A 169 -2.09 -9.10 13.02
N ALA A 170 -1.48 -7.91 12.95
CA ALA A 170 -0.27 -7.59 13.70
C ALA A 170 -0.50 -7.69 15.23
N ALA A 171 -1.63 -7.15 15.73
CA ALA A 171 -1.98 -7.23 17.14
C ALA A 171 -2.20 -8.68 17.59
N MET A 172 -2.91 -9.49 16.79
CA MET A 172 -3.15 -10.91 17.09
C MET A 172 -1.86 -11.73 17.06
N THR A 173 -0.96 -11.45 16.11
CA THR A 173 0.37 -12.07 16.04
C THR A 173 1.18 -11.77 17.30
N GLN A 174 1.09 -10.53 17.81
CA GLN A 174 1.74 -10.16 19.06
C GLN A 174 1.13 -10.88 20.27
N GLN A 175 -0.19 -11.05 20.33
CA GLN A 175 -0.84 -11.82 21.40
C GLN A 175 -0.42 -13.29 21.39
N ILE A 176 -0.35 -13.91 20.21
CA ILE A 176 0.12 -15.30 20.07
C ILE A 176 1.54 -15.42 20.60
N LYS A 177 2.45 -14.51 20.21
CA LYS A 177 3.84 -14.51 20.67
C LYS A 177 3.93 -14.41 22.21
N LEU A 178 3.15 -13.51 22.82
CA LEU A 178 3.12 -13.38 24.28
C LEU A 178 2.58 -14.65 24.97
N ALA A 179 1.55 -15.29 24.39
CA ALA A 179 1.01 -16.53 24.90
C ALA A 179 2.01 -17.69 24.80
N GLU A 180 2.74 -17.79 23.68
CA GLU A 180 3.83 -18.78 23.50
C GLU A 180 4.97 -18.57 24.50
N GLU A 181 5.38 -17.32 24.74
CA GLU A 181 6.39 -17.00 25.75
C GLU A 181 5.93 -17.38 27.17
N SER A 182 4.66 -17.14 27.50
CA SER A 182 4.08 -17.55 28.78
C SER A 182 4.01 -19.07 28.92
N LEU A 183 3.57 -19.79 27.87
CA LEU A 183 3.51 -21.25 27.87
C LEU A 183 4.90 -21.86 28.04
N ALA A 184 5.90 -21.35 27.33
CA ALA A 184 7.28 -21.82 27.44
C ALA A 184 7.84 -21.61 28.86
N GLN A 185 7.44 -20.54 29.55
CA GLN A 185 7.79 -20.32 30.96
C GLN A 185 7.13 -21.37 31.87
N GLU A 186 5.83 -21.64 31.68
CA GLU A 186 5.09 -22.64 32.45
C GLU A 186 5.65 -24.05 32.23
N GLU A 187 5.92 -24.44 30.98
CA GLU A 187 6.56 -25.71 30.64
C GLU A 187 7.92 -25.88 31.31
N LYS A 188 8.70 -24.80 31.41
CA LYS A 188 9.98 -24.78 32.13
C LYS A 188 9.78 -25.00 33.63
N LEU A 189 8.75 -24.40 34.23
CA LEU A 189 8.41 -24.60 35.64
C LEU A 189 7.95 -26.04 35.90
N VAL A 190 7.08 -26.59 35.06
CA VAL A 190 6.63 -27.99 35.15
C VAL A 190 7.80 -28.96 35.00
N SER A 191 8.67 -28.73 34.01
CA SER A 191 9.87 -29.55 33.82
C SER A 191 10.79 -29.51 35.03
N LYS A 192 10.97 -28.32 35.63
CA LYS A 192 11.73 -28.15 36.88
C LYS A 192 11.08 -28.91 38.03
N LEU A 193 9.77 -28.80 38.21
CA LEU A 193 9.02 -29.53 39.23
C LEU A 193 9.21 -31.04 39.08
N TYR A 194 9.13 -31.57 37.85
CA TYR A 194 9.28 -32.99 37.58
C TYR A 194 10.69 -33.48 37.89
N GLN A 195 11.71 -32.66 37.61
CA GLN A 195 13.09 -32.95 38.00
C GLN A 195 13.26 -32.98 39.52
N GLU A 196 12.73 -31.99 40.23
CA GLU A 196 12.78 -31.91 41.69
C GLU A 196 12.05 -33.10 42.34
N LEU A 197 10.85 -33.44 41.86
CA LEU A 197 10.10 -34.61 42.33
C LEU A 197 10.84 -35.91 42.02
N THR A 198 11.39 -36.06 40.81
CA THR A 198 12.16 -37.26 40.45
C THR A 198 13.35 -37.44 41.39
N ALA A 199 14.10 -36.37 41.65
CA ALA A 199 15.25 -36.40 42.54
C ALA A 199 14.87 -36.80 43.97
N ASN A 200 13.84 -36.17 44.54
CA ASN A 200 13.43 -36.41 45.93
C ASN A 200 12.79 -37.79 46.16
N PHE A 201 12.01 -38.29 45.19
CA PHE A 201 11.31 -39.56 45.31
C PHE A 201 12.11 -40.76 44.74
N SER A 202 13.26 -40.54 44.10
CA SER A 202 14.12 -41.60 43.54
C SER A 202 14.55 -42.66 44.56
N SER A 203 14.68 -42.28 45.83
CA SER A 203 15.06 -43.18 46.94
C SER A 203 13.91 -44.07 47.44
N LEU A 204 12.67 -43.74 47.11
CA LEU A 204 11.47 -44.45 47.54
C LEU A 204 11.18 -45.60 46.57
N GLN A 205 11.73 -46.77 46.88
CA GLN A 205 11.41 -48.01 46.16
C GLN A 205 9.98 -48.45 46.47
N LEU A 206 9.13 -48.49 45.45
CA LEU A 206 7.82 -49.10 45.52
C LEU A 206 7.96 -50.60 45.19
N SER A 207 7.82 -51.46 46.19
CA SER A 207 8.03 -52.90 46.09
C SER A 207 7.04 -53.65 45.19
N ASN A 208 6.13 -52.96 44.49
CA ASN A 208 5.02 -53.59 43.76
C ASN A 208 4.64 -52.91 42.42
N LEU A 209 5.59 -52.23 41.76
CA LEU A 209 5.42 -51.77 40.38
C LEU A 209 5.67 -52.95 39.41
N GLU A 210 4.72 -53.88 39.32
CA GLU A 210 4.63 -54.84 38.21
C GLU A 210 4.30 -54.06 36.92
N PHE A 211 5.30 -53.42 36.32
CA PHE A 211 5.23 -52.98 34.93
C PHE A 211 5.97 -54.02 34.08
N SER A 212 5.21 -54.66 33.20
CA SER A 212 5.58 -55.51 32.06
C SER A 212 7.08 -55.86 31.89
N PRO A 213 7.44 -57.15 31.75
CA PRO A 213 8.83 -57.67 31.76
C PRO A 213 9.72 -57.24 30.58
N ARG A 214 9.34 -56.21 29.81
CA ARG A 214 10.06 -55.75 28.62
C ARG A 214 10.68 -54.35 28.71
N SER A 215 10.72 -53.71 29.89
CA SER A 215 11.33 -52.38 30.05
C SER A 215 12.45 -52.36 31.11
N PRO A 216 13.71 -52.08 30.74
CA PRO A 216 14.84 -52.10 31.66
C PRO A 216 15.02 -50.73 32.35
N SER A 217 14.06 -50.30 33.17
CA SER A 217 14.28 -49.19 34.10
C SER A 217 13.33 -49.25 35.29
N LYS A 218 13.86 -49.76 36.41
CA LYS A 218 13.23 -49.77 37.75
C LYS A 218 13.29 -48.38 38.43
N SER A 219 13.64 -47.34 37.69
CA SER A 219 13.93 -46.01 38.22
C SER A 219 12.80 -45.04 37.92
N LEU A 220 12.50 -44.15 38.86
CA LEU A 220 11.68 -42.98 38.63
C LEU A 220 12.36 -42.10 37.57
N VAL A 221 11.65 -41.71 36.52
CA VAL A 221 12.13 -40.87 35.41
C VAL A 221 11.03 -39.85 35.08
N SER A 222 11.37 -38.67 34.54
CA SER A 222 10.41 -37.57 34.36
C SER A 222 9.11 -37.96 33.64
N ASN A 223 9.16 -38.97 32.77
CA ASN A 223 8.10 -39.40 31.88
C ASN A 223 7.07 -40.33 32.57
N ASN A 224 7.40 -40.86 33.75
CA ASN A 224 6.56 -41.79 34.51
C ASN A 224 6.13 -41.25 35.87
N ILE A 225 6.46 -39.99 36.17
CA ILE A 225 6.28 -39.43 37.51
C ILE A 225 4.80 -39.33 37.92
N ASP A 226 3.91 -38.98 36.99
CA ASP A 226 2.47 -38.84 37.28
C ASP A 226 1.82 -40.19 37.62
N SER A 227 2.17 -41.23 36.87
CA SER A 227 1.73 -42.60 37.12
C SER A 227 2.30 -43.14 38.43
N TYR A 228 3.59 -42.87 38.70
CA TYR A 228 4.25 -43.22 39.96
C TYR A 228 3.57 -42.54 41.16
N LEU A 229 3.36 -41.22 41.11
CA LEU A 229 2.75 -40.46 42.20
C LEU A 229 1.29 -40.89 42.42
N SER A 230 0.54 -41.14 41.36
CA SER A 230 -0.83 -41.68 41.44
C SER A 230 -0.84 -43.01 42.20
N LYS A 231 0.09 -43.92 41.86
CA LYS A 231 0.19 -45.22 42.54
C LYS A 231 0.68 -45.10 43.98
N LEU A 232 1.61 -44.19 44.25
CA LEU A 232 2.11 -43.89 45.58
C LEU A 232 0.98 -43.38 46.48
N VAL A 233 0.14 -42.47 45.98
CA VAL A 233 -1.04 -41.98 46.70
C VAL A 233 -2.05 -43.10 46.96
N GLU A 234 -2.34 -43.96 45.98
CA GLU A 234 -3.22 -45.12 46.16
C GLU A 234 -2.71 -46.05 47.28
N LEU A 235 -1.41 -46.38 47.27
CA LEU A 235 -0.80 -47.26 48.27
C LEU A 235 -0.79 -46.62 49.67
N VAL A 236 -0.52 -45.32 49.76
CA VAL A 236 -0.57 -44.57 51.03
C VAL A 236 -1.98 -44.51 51.59
N ASN A 237 -2.99 -44.35 50.73
CA ASN A 237 -4.41 -44.27 51.12
C ASN A 237 -5.04 -45.65 51.41
N SER A 238 -4.45 -46.73 50.92
CA SER A 238 -4.95 -48.10 51.16
C SER A 238 -4.98 -48.50 52.65
N GLY A 239 -4.26 -47.82 53.53
CA GLY A 239 -4.17 -48.12 54.98
C GLY A 239 -3.31 -49.35 55.32
N HIS A 240 -2.89 -50.13 54.33
CA HIS A 240 -2.11 -51.36 54.54
C HIS A 240 -0.58 -51.11 54.52
N ASN A 241 -0.14 -49.88 54.22
CA ASN A 241 1.27 -49.53 54.01
C ASN A 241 1.74 -48.40 54.95
N GLU A 242 1.51 -48.52 56.26
CA GLU A 242 1.86 -47.47 57.23
C GLU A 242 3.37 -47.15 57.27
N ALA A 243 4.25 -48.14 57.07
CA ALA A 243 5.70 -47.89 56.98
C ALA A 243 6.08 -47.05 55.74
N LEU A 244 5.41 -47.27 54.60
CA LEU A 244 5.61 -46.47 53.38
C LEU A 244 5.13 -45.04 53.61
N LYS A 245 3.98 -44.86 54.25
CA LYS A 245 3.39 -43.55 54.59
C LYS A 245 4.31 -42.74 55.49
N THR A 246 4.93 -43.35 56.50
CA THR A 246 5.94 -42.68 57.34
C THR A 246 7.15 -42.24 56.52
N LYS A 247 7.71 -43.12 55.68
CA LYS A 247 8.85 -42.78 54.80
C LYS A 247 8.54 -41.65 53.82
N VAL A 248 7.35 -41.67 53.21
CA VAL A 248 6.90 -40.60 52.30
C VAL A 248 6.81 -39.27 53.04
N LYS A 249 6.28 -39.25 54.26
CA LYS A 249 6.24 -38.05 55.11
C LYS A 249 7.65 -37.54 55.44
N GLU A 250 8.56 -38.42 55.84
CA GLU A 250 9.95 -38.07 56.13
C GLU A 250 10.67 -37.49 54.91
N CYS A 251 10.52 -38.12 53.73
CA CYS A 251 11.06 -37.60 52.47
C CYS A 251 10.52 -36.21 52.14
N LEU A 252 9.21 -35.97 52.28
CA LEU A 252 8.61 -34.66 52.03
C LEU A 252 9.11 -33.60 53.01
N VAL A 253 9.18 -33.93 54.30
CA VAL A 253 9.71 -33.01 55.33
C VAL A 253 11.16 -32.65 55.04
N ALA A 254 11.99 -33.64 54.70
CA ALA A 254 13.39 -33.41 54.32
C ALA A 254 13.52 -32.55 53.05
N ALA A 255 12.67 -32.79 52.06
CA ALA A 255 12.67 -32.02 50.80
C ALA A 255 12.28 -30.55 51.00
N ILE A 256 11.30 -30.28 51.88
CA ILE A 256 10.89 -28.91 52.23
C ILE A 256 12.00 -28.21 53.03
N GLN A 257 12.58 -28.87 54.03
CA GLN A 257 13.64 -28.30 54.87
C GLN A 257 14.91 -28.00 54.07
N SER A 258 15.26 -28.87 53.12
CA SER A 258 16.42 -28.67 52.23
C SER A 258 16.15 -27.73 51.05
N LYS A 259 14.91 -27.23 50.90
CA LYS A 259 14.45 -26.43 49.76
C LYS A 259 14.67 -27.11 48.40
N SER A 260 14.71 -28.44 48.37
CA SER A 260 14.86 -29.23 47.14
C SER A 260 13.58 -29.28 46.31
N LEU A 261 12.42 -29.02 46.92
CA LEU A 261 11.15 -28.73 46.24
C LEU A 261 10.89 -27.23 46.26
N SER A 262 11.61 -26.51 45.41
CA SER A 262 11.66 -25.04 45.45
C SER A 262 10.36 -24.37 45.02
N LEU A 263 9.53 -25.08 44.25
CA LEU A 263 8.20 -24.61 43.82
C LEU A 263 7.10 -24.87 44.86
N CYS A 264 7.35 -25.73 45.84
CA CYS A 264 6.41 -26.07 46.91
C CYS A 264 6.75 -25.40 48.25
N SER A 265 7.93 -24.78 48.37
CA SER A 265 8.25 -23.94 49.52
C SER A 265 7.63 -22.56 49.34
N VAL A 266 6.46 -22.34 49.94
CA VAL A 266 5.93 -20.99 50.19
C VAL A 266 6.63 -20.42 51.42
#